data_AF-A0A6J7FTI2-F1
#
_entry.id   AF-A0A6J7FTI2-F1
#
_cell.length_a   1.000
_cell.length_b   1.000
_cell.length_c   1.000
_cell.angle_alpha   90.00
_cell.angle_beta   90.00
_cell.angle_gamma   90.00
#
_symmetry.space_group_name_H-M   'P 1'
#
loop_
_entity.id
_entity.type
_entity.pdbx_description
1 polymer ?
#
loop_
_entity_poly.entity_id
_entity_poly.type
_entity_poly.pdbx_seq_one_letter_code
_entity_poly.pdbx_strand_id
1 'polypeptide(L)'
;MGKWLVERRLKQSGVRLRRLRDELGVIDEQLEQLSDEADDMGIRSLVAETPGSSHDYHHAQAHADAMARHRVHVVESIAELERRQDQLLDRLVG
;
A
#
# COMPACT_ATOMS: atom_id res chain seq x y z
N MET A 1 10.32 -30.69 -10.21
CA MET A 1 9.44 -30.55 -9.02
C MET A 1 8.11 -31.22 -9.33
N GLY A 2 7.49 -31.92 -8.39
CA GLY A 2 6.20 -32.57 -8.64
C GLY A 2 5.07 -31.54 -8.80
N LYS A 3 4.12 -31.82 -9.69
CA LYS A 3 2.93 -30.99 -10.01
C LYS A 3 2.21 -30.46 -8.76
N TRP A 4 2.01 -31.32 -7.76
CA TRP A 4 1.40 -30.98 -6.48
C TRP A 4 2.11 -29.82 -5.74
N LEU A 5 3.44 -29.76 -5.80
CA LEU A 5 4.20 -28.70 -5.12
C LEU A 5 3.99 -27.35 -5.82
N VAL A 6 3.86 -27.35 -7.15
CA VAL A 6 3.56 -26.14 -7.94
C VAL A 6 2.17 -25.63 -7.61
N GLU A 7 1.16 -26.50 -7.62
CA GLU A 7 -0.22 -26.18 -7.23
C GLU A 7 -0.30 -25.62 -5.80
N ARG A 8 0.41 -26.23 -4.85
CA ARG A 8 0.49 -25.74 -3.46
C ARG A 8 1.08 -24.33 -3.39
N ARG A 9 2.15 -24.04 -4.13
CA ARG A 9 2.78 -22.70 -4.17
C ARG A 9 1.87 -21.67 -4.85
N LEU A 10 1.14 -22.06 -5.90
CA LEU A 10 0.14 -21.21 -6.54
C LEU A 10 -0.98 -20.83 -5.55
N LYS A 11 -1.50 -21.80 -4.79
CA LYS A 11 -2.52 -21.55 -3.76
C LYS A 11 -2.01 -20.59 -2.68
N GLN A 12 -0.78 -20.79 -2.21
CA GLN A 12 -0.15 -19.89 -1.22
C GLN A 12 0.03 -18.47 -1.78
N SER A 13 0.49 -18.35 -3.03
CA SER A 13 0.68 -17.06 -3.70
C SER A 13 -0.65 -16.33 -3.86
N GLY A 14 -1.72 -17.04 -4.24
CA GLY A 14 -3.06 -16.45 -4.33
C GLY A 14 -3.63 -15.97 -2.98
N VAL A 15 -3.38 -16.68 -1.88
CA VAL A 15 -3.76 -16.20 -0.54
C VAL A 15 -3.01 -14.92 -0.19
N ARG A 16 -1.69 -14.87 -0.46
CA ARG A 16 -0.86 -13.70 -0.16
C ARG A 16 -1.24 -12.50 -1.01
N LEU A 17 -1.53 -12.70 -2.31
CA LEU A 17 -1.99 -11.64 -3.21
C LEU A 17 -3.30 -11.03 -2.74
N ARG A 18 -4.28 -11.84 -2.35
CA ARG A 18 -5.54 -11.31 -1.78
C ARG A 18 -5.28 -10.42 -0.58
N ARG A 19 -4.51 -10.92 0.39
CA ARG A 19 -4.18 -10.14 1.59
C ARG A 19 -3.50 -8.81 1.28
N LEU A 20 -2.54 -8.80 0.36
CA LEU A 20 -1.84 -7.55 -0.01
C LEU A 20 -2.75 -6.57 -0.76
N ARG A 21 -3.70 -7.07 -1.57
CA ARG A 21 -4.70 -6.21 -2.24
C ARG A 21 -5.70 -5.63 -1.24
N ASP A 22 -6.13 -6.41 -0.26
CA ASP A 22 -6.97 -5.92 0.83
C ASP A 22 -6.22 -4.85 1.65
N GLU A 23 -4.94 -5.09 1.97
CA GLU A 23 -4.08 -4.12 2.64
C GLU A 23 -3.89 -2.85 1.80
N LEU A 24 -3.68 -2.97 0.49
CA LEU A 24 -3.57 -1.83 -0.42
C LEU A 24 -4.84 -0.99 -0.43
N GLY A 25 -6.02 -1.61 -0.41
CA GLY A 25 -7.29 -0.88 -0.32
C GLY A 25 -7.39 -0.04 0.95
N VAL A 26 -7.01 -0.61 2.10
CA VAL A 26 -6.98 0.14 3.37
C VAL A 26 -5.97 1.29 3.33
N ILE A 27 -4.79 1.07 2.73
CA ILE A 27 -3.78 2.12 2.59
C ILE A 27 -4.28 3.26 1.69
N ASP A 28 -4.97 2.93 0.60
CA ASP A 28 -5.54 3.90 -0.33
C ASP A 28 -6.60 4.77 0.37
N GLU A 29 -7.50 4.15 1.15
CA GLU A 29 -8.49 4.87 1.97
C GLU A 29 -7.83 5.79 3.02
N GLN A 30 -6.78 5.31 3.70
CA GLN A 30 -6.06 6.10 4.69
C GLN A 30 -5.31 7.29 4.07
N LEU A 31 -4.75 7.12 2.88
CA LEU A 31 -4.07 8.20 2.16
C LEU A 31 -5.04 9.28 1.68
N GLU A 32 -6.23 8.89 1.23
CA GLU A 32 -7.30 9.84 0.87
C GLU A 32 -7.68 10.69 2.09
N GLN A 33 -7.93 10.05 3.23
CA GLN A 33 -8.26 10.76 4.48
C GLN A 33 -7.14 11.71 4.94
N LEU A 34 -5.88 11.30 4.85
CA LEU A 34 -4.75 12.15 5.25
C LEU A 34 -4.57 13.36 4.33
N SER A 35 -4.90 13.23 3.04
CA SER A 35 -4.89 14.36 2.11
C SER A 35 -5.96 15.38 2.48
N ASP A 36 -7.18 14.91 2.76
CA ASP A 36 -8.29 15.76 3.18
C ASP A 36 -7.97 16.49 4.50
N GLU A 37 -7.39 15.79 5.48
CA GLU A 37 -6.98 16.38 6.77
C GLU A 37 -5.88 17.44 6.60
N ALA A 38 -4.90 17.19 5.73
CA ALA A 38 -3.81 18.13 5.48
C ALA A 38 -4.30 19.42 4.81
N ASP A 39 -5.25 19.33 3.88
CA ASP A 39 -5.87 20.48 3.24
C ASP A 39 -6.65 21.34 4.26
N ASP A 40 -7.43 20.68 5.12
CA ASP A 40 -8.19 21.31 6.19
C ASP A 40 -7.29 22.04 7.21
N MET A 41 -6.16 21.43 7.56
CA MET A 41 -5.17 22.01 8.46
C MET A 41 -4.41 23.16 7.81
N GLY A 42 -4.13 23.08 6.51
CA GLY A 42 -3.54 24.17 5.72
C GLY A 42 -4.39 25.43 5.78
N ILE A 43 -5.70 25.29 5.57
CA ILE A 43 -6.67 26.40 5.68
C ILE A 43 -6.64 27.01 7.09
N ARG A 44 -6.66 26.17 8.15
CA ARG A 44 -6.65 26.67 9.54
C ARG A 44 -5.33 27.32 9.93
N SER A 45 -4.20 26.80 9.47
CA SER A 45 -2.88 27.35 9.77
C SER A 45 -2.70 28.75 9.17
N LEU A 46 -3.19 28.97 7.94
CA LEU A 46 -3.22 30.29 7.30
C LEU A 46 -4.09 31.30 8.07
N VAL A 47 -5.18 30.84 8.71
CA VAL A 47 -6.10 31.69 9.47
C VAL A 47 -5.60 31.96 10.89
N ALA A 48 -4.88 31.02 11.50
CA ALA A 48 -4.52 31.08 12.92
C ALA A 48 -3.19 31.78 13.22
N GLU A 49 -2.31 31.99 12.23
CA GLU A 49 -0.98 32.61 12.36
C GLU A 49 -0.18 32.19 13.61
N THR A 50 -0.36 30.97 14.11
CA THR A 50 0.23 30.52 15.39
C THR A 50 1.23 29.40 15.17
N PRO A 51 2.41 29.42 15.83
CA PRO A 51 3.46 28.42 15.62
C PRO A 51 3.05 26.95 15.84
N GLY A 52 2.03 26.70 16.65
CA GLY A 52 1.52 25.34 16.93
C GLY A 52 0.85 24.67 15.72
N SER A 53 0.12 25.42 14.89
CA SER A 53 -0.57 24.87 13.72
C SER A 53 0.40 24.39 12.64
N SER A 54 1.60 24.99 12.57
CA SER A 54 2.66 24.54 11.67
C SER A 54 3.27 23.19 12.08
N HIS A 55 3.39 22.92 13.39
CA HIS A 55 3.97 21.67 13.87
C HIS A 55 3.04 20.47 13.60
N ASP A 56 1.74 20.66 13.82
CA ASP A 56 0.74 19.62 13.54
C ASP A 56 0.67 19.33 12.03
N TYR A 57 0.75 20.36 11.18
CA TYR A 57 0.81 20.21 9.73
C TYR A 57 2.03 19.38 9.27
N HIS A 58 3.22 19.67 9.79
CA HIS A 58 4.43 18.90 9.46
C HIS A 58 4.33 17.44 9.90
N HIS A 59 3.69 17.16 11.05
CA HIS A 59 3.48 15.80 11.51
C HIS A 59 2.49 15.04 10.60
N ALA A 60 1.38 15.67 10.21
CA ALA A 60 0.41 15.09 9.28
C ALA A 60 1.07 14.78 7.92
N GLN A 61 1.88 15.72 7.41
CA GLN A 61 2.62 15.54 6.16
C GLN A 61 3.62 14.38 6.23
N ALA A 62 4.39 14.27 7.32
CA ALA A 62 5.34 13.17 7.51
C ALA A 62 4.63 11.80 7.57
N HIS A 63 3.44 11.75 8.16
CA HIS A 63 2.62 10.55 8.20
C HIS A 63 2.10 10.15 6.82
N ALA A 64 1.57 11.10 6.05
CA ALA A 64 1.15 10.88 4.65
C ALA A 64 2.31 10.37 3.78
N ASP A 65 3.49 10.96 3.91
CA ASP A 65 4.70 10.53 3.20
C ASP A 65 5.10 9.08 3.55
N ALA A 66 5.01 8.71 4.83
CA ALA A 66 5.29 7.34 5.26
C ALA A 66 4.29 6.33 4.69
N MET A 67 3.01 6.68 4.69
CA MET A 67 1.94 5.88 4.08
C MET A 67 2.12 5.73 2.57
N ALA A 68 2.50 6.80 1.86
CA ALA A 68 2.75 6.76 0.43
C ALA A 68 3.93 5.83 0.09
N ARG A 69 5.01 5.85 0.88
CA ARG A 69 6.12 4.89 0.72
C ARG A 69 5.69 3.45 0.98
N HIS A 70 4.86 3.21 2.01
CA HIS A 70 4.32 1.89 2.30
C HIS A 70 3.45 1.37 1.14
N ARG A 71 2.59 2.23 0.59
CA ARG A 71 1.77 1.92 -0.60
C ARG A 71 2.63 1.44 -1.77
N VAL A 72 3.70 2.17 -2.09
CA VAL A 72 4.63 1.79 -3.16
C VAL A 72 5.21 0.40 -2.90
N HIS A 73 5.66 0.13 -1.68
CA HIS A 73 6.21 -1.18 -1.31
C HIS A 73 5.20 -2.33 -1.46
N VAL A 74 3.93 -2.10 -1.08
CA VAL A 74 2.86 -3.09 -1.24
C VAL A 74 2.57 -3.36 -2.71
N VAL A 75 2.49 -2.32 -3.55
CA VAL A 75 2.29 -2.44 -5.00
C VAL A 75 3.44 -3.23 -5.65
N GLU A 76 4.69 -2.93 -5.30
CA GLU A 76 5.86 -3.66 -5.80
C GLU A 76 5.82 -5.14 -5.40
N SER A 77 5.42 -5.42 -4.15
CA SER A 77 5.29 -6.77 -3.61
C SER A 77 4.20 -7.58 -4.33
N ILE A 78 3.07 -6.95 -4.65
CA ILE A 78 2.00 -7.55 -5.46
C ILE A 78 2.53 -7.91 -6.84
N ALA A 79 3.16 -6.95 -7.53
CA ALA A 79 3.69 -7.16 -8.87
C ALA A 79 4.76 -8.27 -8.91
N GLU A 80 5.59 -8.39 -7.88
CA GLU A 80 6.56 -9.49 -7.76
C GLU A 80 5.88 -10.86 -7.58
N LEU A 81 4.84 -10.93 -6.76
CA LEU A 81 4.09 -12.18 -6.55
C LEU A 81 3.31 -12.60 -7.80
N GLU A 82 2.76 -11.66 -8.56
CA GLU A 82 2.10 -11.93 -9.84
C GLU A 82 3.10 -12.52 -10.84
N ARG A 83 4.27 -11.89 -11.03
CA ARG A 83 5.33 -12.45 -11.89
C ARG A 83 5.76 -13.86 -11.48
N ARG A 84 5.84 -14.13 -10.17
CA ARG A 84 6.16 -15.47 -9.66
C ARG A 84 5.02 -16.46 -9.90
N GLN A 85 3.77 -16.02 -9.79
CA GLN A 85 2.59 -16.83 -10.10
C GLN A 85 2.59 -17.23 -11.57
N ASP A 86 2.84 -16.29 -12.48
CA ASP A 86 2.92 -16.57 -13.93
C ASP A 86 4.00 -17.61 -14.23
N GLN A 87 5.20 -17.46 -13.68
CA GLN A 87 6.27 -18.46 -13.83
C GLN A 87 5.90 -19.85 -13.31
N LEU A 88 5.05 -19.94 -12.27
CA LEU A 88 4.56 -21.22 -11.75
C LEU A 88 3.45 -21.81 -12.62
N LEU A 89 2.60 -20.96 -13.21
CA LEU A 89 1.57 -21.37 -14.17
C LEU A 89 2.20 -21.90 -15.46
N ASP A 90 3.23 -21.21 -15.99
CA ASP A 90 3.97 -21.65 -17.18
C ASP A 90 4.54 -23.06 -16.99
N ARG A 91 5.06 -23.37 -15.79
CA ARG A 91 5.60 -24.70 -15.44
C ARG A 91 4.54 -25.80 -15.28
N LEU A 92 3.26 -25.42 -15.18
CA LEU A 92 2.16 -26.36 -15.04
C LEU A 92 1.51 -26.67 -16.40
N VAL A 93 1.57 -25.69 -17.32
CA VAL A 93 0.99 -25.78 -18.67
C VAL A 93 2.02 -26.25 -19.70
N GLY A 94 3.30 -25.90 -19.55
CA GLY A 94 4.42 -26.37 -20.37
C GLY A 94 5.02 -27.69 -19.87
#